data_AF-A0A4R1PX99-F1
#
_entry.id   AF-A0A4R1PX99-F1
#
_cell.length_a   1.000
_cell.length_b   1.000
_cell.length_c   1.000
_cell.angle_alpha   90.00
_cell.angle_beta   90.00
_cell.angle_gamma   90.00
#
_symmetry.space_group_name_H-M   'P 1'
#
loop_
_entity.id
_entity.type
_entity.pdbx_description
1 polymer ?
#
loop_
_entity_poly.entity_id
_entity_poly.type
_entity_poly.pdbx_seq_one_letter_code
_entity_poly.pdbx_strand_id
1 'polypeptide(L)'
;MNVLSKLDNITQKWASILTLIGFIIGLFSVPPFFFPSKPELTFEIISEFDIMDIQKNIPGLTIKYNEKYLSEDNQSLRIIRIRARNSGDIDITKALYDETLPFGFTVKNGEIVSLRPAEYGSEYFKTNFKQSLDKNNNTVEYSKIIWDKEDFVITDLLVAYNKGAYPQILPIGKIAGISKFSTNENTLSRWLEKKLVLEKVVELLFRMLVSIITIIVFHSVFKEVVKIRDANIYTFVGIVLTVIGVIHFIIKNSPK
;
A
#
# COMPACT_ATOMS: atom_id res chain seq x y z
N MET A 1 24.91 -34.25 49.68
CA MET A 1 23.79 -33.86 48.78
C MET A 1 24.33 -33.75 47.36
N ASN A 2 23.82 -34.60 46.48
CA ASN A 2 24.47 -35.04 45.24
C ASN A 2 24.60 -33.94 44.18
N VAL A 3 25.78 -33.85 43.55
CA VAL A 3 26.07 -33.03 42.37
C VAL A 3 25.02 -33.25 41.26
N LEU A 4 24.49 -34.47 41.16
CA LEU A 4 23.40 -34.84 40.25
C LEU A 4 22.12 -34.00 40.47
N SER A 5 21.72 -33.74 41.71
CA SER A 5 20.53 -32.93 42.01
C SER A 5 20.70 -31.44 41.68
N LYS A 6 21.94 -30.93 41.68
CA LYS A 6 22.26 -29.56 41.24
C LYS A 6 22.24 -29.44 39.72
N LEU A 7 22.72 -30.47 39.00
CA LEU A 7 22.69 -30.52 37.54
C LEU A 7 21.25 -30.58 37.03
N ASP A 8 20.38 -31.37 37.67
CA ASP A 8 18.96 -31.49 37.30
C ASP A 8 18.18 -30.18 37.42
N ASN A 9 18.46 -29.40 38.48
CA ASN A 9 17.80 -28.10 38.67
C ASN A 9 18.27 -27.07 37.63
N ILE A 10 19.52 -27.17 37.17
CA ILE A 10 20.06 -26.29 36.13
C ILE A 10 19.42 -26.66 34.78
N THR A 11 19.43 -27.93 34.39
CA THR A 11 18.82 -28.39 33.13
C THR A 11 17.33 -28.07 33.04
N GLN A 12 16.59 -28.23 34.16
CA GLN A 12 15.17 -27.89 34.22
C GLN A 12 14.89 -26.38 34.02
N LYS A 13 15.75 -25.51 34.56
CA LYS A 13 15.64 -24.05 34.33
C LYS A 13 15.92 -23.67 32.89
N TRP A 14 16.93 -24.28 32.26
CA TRP A 14 17.26 -24.06 30.86
C TRP A 14 16.16 -24.54 29.91
N ALA A 15 15.60 -25.72 30.17
CA ALA A 15 14.45 -26.22 29.44
C ALA A 15 13.29 -25.20 29.49
N SER A 16 13.01 -24.65 30.66
CA SER A 16 11.94 -23.64 30.85
C SER A 16 12.18 -22.36 30.03
N ILE A 17 13.42 -21.86 29.97
CA ILE A 17 13.78 -20.67 29.18
C ILE A 17 13.65 -20.94 27.68
N LEU A 18 14.12 -22.10 27.21
CA LEU A 18 14.02 -22.49 25.80
C LEU A 18 12.56 -22.70 25.38
N THR A 19 11.73 -23.26 26.26
CA THR A 19 10.28 -23.38 26.03
C THR A 19 9.63 -22.01 25.93
N LEU A 20 10.00 -21.04 26.78
CA LEU A 20 9.46 -19.68 26.72
C LEU A 20 9.84 -18.96 25.42
N ILE A 21 11.10 -19.09 24.99
CA ILE A 21 11.58 -18.52 23.72
C ILE A 21 10.86 -19.17 22.54
N GLY A 22 10.72 -20.50 22.54
CA GLY A 22 9.97 -21.23 21.52
C GLY A 22 8.50 -20.81 21.46
N PHE A 23 7.89 -20.53 22.62
CA PHE A 23 6.51 -20.06 22.70
C PHE A 23 6.34 -18.63 22.17
N ILE A 24 7.30 -17.74 22.46
CA ILE A 24 7.35 -16.38 21.89
C ILE A 24 7.49 -16.47 20.37
N ILE A 25 8.47 -17.23 19.86
CA ILE A 25 8.65 -17.42 18.41
C ILE A 25 7.38 -18.01 17.78
N GLY A 26 6.76 -19.02 18.41
CA GLY A 26 5.51 -19.62 17.95
C GLY A 26 4.34 -18.65 17.91
N LEU A 27 4.18 -17.78 18.91
CA LEU A 27 3.13 -16.75 18.95
C LEU A 27 3.29 -15.70 17.85
N PHE A 28 4.55 -15.35 17.53
CA PHE A 28 4.88 -14.30 16.54
C PHE A 28 5.13 -14.85 15.14
N SER A 29 5.19 -16.17 14.97
CA SER A 29 5.18 -16.85 13.68
C SER A 29 3.75 -16.85 13.12
N VAL A 30 3.20 -15.67 12.86
CA VAL A 30 1.99 -15.54 12.04
C VAL A 30 2.47 -15.68 10.60
N PRO A 31 2.19 -16.81 9.91
CA PRO A 31 2.56 -16.92 8.51
C PRO A 31 1.86 -15.82 7.69
N PRO A 32 2.50 -15.29 6.63
CA PRO A 32 1.91 -14.25 5.77
C PRO A 32 0.57 -14.66 5.14
N PHE A 33 0.19 -15.94 5.22
CA PHE A 33 -1.11 -16.48 4.82
C PHE A 33 -2.34 -15.82 5.48
N PHE A 34 -2.19 -15.15 6.62
CA PHE A 34 -3.32 -14.48 7.29
C PHE A 34 -3.77 -13.17 6.60
N PHE A 35 -2.96 -12.62 5.69
CA PHE A 35 -3.34 -11.47 4.87
C PHE A 35 -3.54 -11.93 3.43
N PRO A 36 -4.77 -12.33 3.04
CA PRO A 36 -5.02 -12.67 1.64
C PRO A 36 -4.72 -11.45 0.79
N SER A 37 -3.78 -11.61 -0.16
CA SER A 37 -3.47 -10.59 -1.16
C SER A 37 -4.74 -10.27 -1.95
N LYS A 38 -5.02 -8.99 -2.16
CA LYS A 38 -6.24 -8.54 -2.83
C LYS A 38 -5.90 -7.63 -4.01
N PRO A 39 -6.67 -7.70 -5.10
CA PRO A 39 -6.58 -6.71 -6.14
C PRO A 39 -7.13 -5.40 -5.59
N GLU A 40 -6.48 -4.29 -5.91
CA GLU A 40 -6.98 -2.96 -5.57
C GLU A 40 -6.66 -2.01 -6.71
N LEU A 41 -7.67 -1.25 -7.13
CA LEU A 41 -7.52 -0.26 -8.18
C LEU A 41 -7.96 1.10 -7.64
N THR A 42 -7.05 2.06 -7.75
CA THR A 42 -7.23 3.42 -7.24
C THR A 42 -7.31 4.41 -8.39
N PHE A 43 -8.29 5.31 -8.33
CA PHE A 43 -8.40 6.49 -9.20
C PHE A 43 -8.03 7.73 -8.40
N GLU A 44 -6.96 8.41 -8.79
CA GLU A 44 -6.40 9.56 -8.08
C GLU A 44 -6.46 10.79 -8.97
N ILE A 45 -6.97 11.91 -8.44
CA ILE A 45 -6.85 13.21 -9.10
C ILE A 45 -5.46 13.76 -8.75
N ILE A 46 -4.53 13.68 -9.70
CA ILE A 46 -3.13 14.09 -9.49
C ILE A 46 -3.02 15.61 -9.56
N SER A 47 -3.74 16.21 -10.50
CA SER A 47 -3.81 17.66 -10.65
C SER A 47 -5.14 18.09 -11.23
N GLU A 48 -5.57 19.26 -10.80
CA GLU A 48 -6.69 19.98 -11.37
C GLU A 48 -6.31 21.45 -11.47
N PHE A 49 -6.63 22.06 -12.60
CA PHE A 49 -6.46 23.50 -12.76
C PHE A 49 -7.51 24.05 -13.72
N ASP A 50 -8.05 25.20 -13.35
CA ASP A 50 -8.95 25.94 -14.20
C ASP A 50 -8.12 26.62 -15.29
N ILE A 51 -8.40 26.29 -16.56
CA ILE A 51 -7.71 26.94 -17.70
C ILE A 51 -8.15 28.40 -17.77
N MET A 52 -9.40 28.66 -17.41
CA MET A 52 -9.99 29.98 -17.49
C MET A 52 -11.06 30.14 -16.43
N ASP A 53 -10.79 31.00 -15.46
CA ASP A 53 -11.85 31.62 -14.69
C ASP A 53 -12.32 32.83 -15.49
N ILE A 54 -13.49 32.73 -16.14
CA ILE A 54 -14.09 33.84 -16.89
C ILE A 54 -14.53 34.90 -15.86
N GLN A 55 -13.58 35.62 -15.26
CA GLN A 55 -13.81 36.69 -14.29
C GLN A 55 -13.76 38.08 -14.93
N LYS A 56 -13.21 38.20 -16.14
CA LYS A 56 -13.24 39.45 -16.91
C LYS A 56 -13.65 39.16 -18.33
N ASN A 57 -14.77 39.73 -18.73
CA ASN A 57 -15.09 39.94 -20.14
C ASN A 57 -13.92 40.74 -20.75
N ILE A 58 -13.00 40.06 -21.45
CA ILE A 58 -11.93 40.73 -22.19
C ILE A 58 -12.56 41.19 -23.50
N PRO A 59 -12.73 42.51 -23.73
CA PRO A 59 -13.35 42.99 -24.95
C PRO A 59 -12.58 42.46 -26.18
N GLY A 60 -13.27 41.72 -27.05
CA GLY A 60 -12.69 41.15 -28.27
C GLY A 60 -12.21 39.70 -28.19
N LEU A 61 -12.32 39.02 -27.04
CA LEU A 61 -12.02 37.59 -26.92
C LEU A 61 -13.30 36.75 -26.95
N THR A 62 -13.49 35.99 -28.02
CA THR A 62 -14.65 35.09 -28.21
C THR A 62 -14.19 33.64 -28.23
N ILE A 63 -14.66 32.84 -27.27
CA ILE A 63 -14.29 31.42 -27.16
C ILE A 63 -15.48 30.58 -27.62
N LYS A 64 -15.29 29.88 -28.75
CA LYS A 64 -16.30 29.05 -29.40
C LYS A 64 -15.96 27.58 -29.17
N TYR A 65 -16.92 26.79 -28.67
CA TYR A 65 -16.85 25.33 -28.66
C TYR A 65 -18.17 24.76 -29.20
N ASN A 66 -18.10 23.85 -30.18
CA ASN A 66 -19.28 23.31 -30.88
C ASN A 66 -20.32 24.37 -31.26
N GLU A 67 -19.82 25.46 -31.84
CA GLU A 67 -20.61 26.62 -32.26
C GLU A 67 -21.28 27.46 -31.16
N LYS A 68 -21.14 27.08 -29.89
CA LYS A 68 -21.63 27.83 -28.73
C LYS A 68 -20.53 28.68 -28.10
N TYR A 69 -20.91 29.85 -27.59
CA TYR A 69 -20.01 30.77 -26.91
C TYR A 69 -19.95 30.45 -25.42
N LEU A 70 -18.79 29.99 -24.96
CA LEU A 70 -18.58 29.65 -23.54
C LEU A 70 -18.67 30.90 -22.63
N SER A 71 -18.46 32.09 -23.19
CA SER A 71 -18.54 33.38 -22.50
C SER A 71 -19.97 33.78 -22.08
N GLU A 72 -21.00 33.22 -22.70
CA GLU A 72 -22.41 33.61 -22.47
C GLU A 72 -23.12 32.71 -21.43
N ASP A 73 -22.60 31.50 -21.17
CA ASP A 73 -23.33 30.43 -20.45
C ASP A 73 -22.89 30.20 -18.98
N ASN A 74 -22.08 31.10 -18.40
CA ASN A 74 -21.50 30.93 -17.04
C ASN A 74 -20.76 29.59 -16.83
N GLN A 75 -20.20 29.05 -17.91
CA GLN A 75 -19.45 27.82 -17.94
C GLN A 75 -17.95 28.09 -17.76
N SER A 76 -17.28 27.21 -17.02
CA SER A 76 -15.83 27.22 -16.85
C SER A 76 -15.23 25.93 -17.42
N LEU A 77 -13.95 26.00 -17.80
CA LEU A 77 -13.18 24.85 -18.29
C LEU A 77 -12.08 24.49 -17.29
N ARG A 78 -12.02 23.21 -16.94
CA ARG A 78 -10.99 22.64 -16.07
C ARG A 78 -10.28 21.49 -16.75
N ILE A 79 -8.96 21.42 -16.57
CA ILE A 79 -8.22 20.19 -16.83
C ILE A 79 -8.18 19.37 -15.55
N ILE A 80 -8.57 18.10 -15.64
CA ILE A 80 -8.44 17.12 -14.57
C ILE A 80 -7.51 16.03 -15.05
N ARG A 81 -6.40 15.83 -14.34
CA ARG A 81 -5.45 14.76 -14.59
C ARG A 81 -5.69 13.63 -13.60
N ILE A 82 -6.09 12.47 -14.12
CA ILE A 82 -6.46 11.31 -13.32
C ILE A 82 -5.43 10.21 -13.53
N ARG A 83 -4.91 9.64 -12.43
CA ARG A 83 -4.16 8.39 -12.44
C ARG A 83 -5.08 7.25 -12.05
N ALA A 84 -5.20 6.25 -12.90
CA ALA A 84 -5.70 4.95 -12.47
C ALA A 84 -4.48 4.04 -12.25
N ARG A 85 -4.41 3.34 -11.12
CA ARG A 85 -3.28 2.47 -10.75
C ARG A 85 -3.75 1.19 -10.07
N ASN A 86 -3.12 0.06 -10.38
CA ASN A 86 -3.23 -1.14 -9.55
C ASN A 86 -2.36 -0.96 -8.30
N SER A 87 -3.01 -0.62 -7.19
CA SER A 87 -2.38 -0.44 -5.88
C SER A 87 -2.49 -1.68 -4.99
N GLY A 88 -3.02 -2.79 -5.54
CA GLY A 88 -3.17 -4.05 -4.83
C GLY A 88 -1.88 -4.87 -4.76
N ASP A 89 -2.00 -6.02 -4.10
CA ASP A 89 -0.87 -6.95 -3.95
C ASP A 89 -0.79 -8.01 -5.05
N ILE A 90 -1.78 -8.05 -5.94
CA ILE A 90 -1.87 -8.99 -7.07
C ILE A 90 -2.22 -8.28 -8.37
N ASP A 91 -1.91 -8.93 -9.47
CA ASP A 91 -2.24 -8.45 -10.81
C ASP A 91 -3.75 -8.57 -11.07
N ILE A 92 -4.30 -7.59 -11.80
CA ILE A 92 -5.69 -7.64 -12.27
C ILE A 92 -5.70 -8.27 -13.66
N THR A 93 -6.06 -9.54 -13.74
CA THR A 93 -6.16 -10.26 -15.01
C THR A 93 -7.50 -9.99 -15.71
N LYS A 94 -7.57 -10.26 -17.02
CA LYS A 94 -8.80 -10.11 -17.82
C LYS A 94 -10.00 -10.87 -17.24
N ALA A 95 -9.75 -12.06 -16.68
CA ALA A 95 -10.79 -12.90 -16.10
C ALA A 95 -11.46 -12.30 -14.84
N LEU A 96 -10.85 -11.28 -14.22
CA LEU A 96 -11.43 -10.61 -13.06
C LEU A 96 -12.46 -9.55 -13.43
N TYR A 97 -12.48 -9.08 -14.68
CA TYR A 97 -13.48 -8.10 -15.10
C TYR A 97 -14.84 -8.76 -15.34
N ASP A 98 -15.90 -8.04 -14.98
CA ASP A 98 -17.21 -8.36 -15.52
C ASP A 98 -17.26 -7.92 -16.99
N GLU A 99 -17.32 -8.87 -17.92
CA GLU A 99 -17.30 -8.59 -19.36
C GLU A 99 -18.52 -7.79 -19.83
N THR A 100 -19.63 -7.83 -19.10
CA THR A 100 -20.89 -7.17 -19.49
C THR A 100 -20.97 -5.70 -19.11
N LEU A 101 -20.11 -5.23 -18.20
CA LEU A 101 -20.13 -3.87 -17.67
C LEU A 101 -18.98 -3.02 -18.25
N PRO A 102 -19.20 -1.72 -18.51
CA PRO A 102 -18.10 -0.82 -18.84
C PRO A 102 -17.15 -0.67 -17.64
N PHE A 103 -15.89 -0.38 -17.92
CA PHE A 103 -14.87 -0.13 -16.90
C PHE A 103 -14.20 1.21 -17.18
N GLY A 104 -13.99 2.02 -16.16
CA GLY A 104 -13.41 3.35 -16.30
C GLY A 104 -13.99 4.30 -15.26
N PHE A 105 -14.44 5.48 -15.68
CA PHE A 105 -15.08 6.45 -14.77
C PHE A 105 -16.09 7.34 -15.52
N THR A 106 -17.05 7.89 -14.78
CA THR A 106 -17.99 8.90 -15.26
C THR A 106 -17.73 10.24 -14.56
N VAL A 107 -18.08 11.33 -15.23
CA VAL A 107 -18.00 12.68 -14.66
C VAL A 107 -19.40 13.15 -14.28
N LYS A 108 -19.57 13.55 -13.02
CA LYS A 108 -20.79 14.18 -12.51
C LYS A 108 -20.58 15.68 -12.41
N ASN A 109 -21.62 16.48 -12.59
CA ASN A 109 -21.60 17.96 -12.51
C ASN A 109 -20.68 18.64 -13.54
N GLY A 110 -20.42 18.01 -14.68
CA GLY A 110 -19.68 18.59 -15.79
C GLY A 110 -19.83 17.72 -17.03
N GLU A 111 -19.39 18.22 -18.18
CA GLU A 111 -19.37 17.53 -19.47
C GLU A 111 -17.93 17.35 -19.94
N ILE A 112 -17.57 16.14 -20.35
CA ILE A 112 -16.25 15.84 -20.88
C ILE A 112 -16.15 16.36 -22.31
N VAL A 113 -15.36 17.41 -22.48
CA VAL A 113 -15.12 18.09 -23.77
C VAL A 113 -14.08 17.36 -24.59
N SER A 114 -13.03 16.86 -23.94
CA SER A 114 -11.90 16.19 -24.60
C SER A 114 -11.22 15.23 -23.65
N LEU A 115 -10.70 14.14 -24.23
CA LEU A 115 -9.96 13.09 -23.56
C LEU A 115 -8.61 12.93 -24.25
N ARG A 116 -7.52 12.96 -23.48
CA ARG A 116 -6.16 12.72 -24.00
C ARG A 116 -5.45 11.69 -23.13
N PRO A 117 -4.83 10.66 -23.73
CA PRO A 117 -3.92 9.80 -22.99
C PRO A 117 -2.65 10.61 -22.71
N ALA A 118 -2.26 10.71 -21.44
CA ALA A 118 -1.10 11.49 -21.06
C ALA A 118 0.12 10.58 -20.96
N GLU A 119 0.05 9.53 -20.12
CA GLU A 119 1.22 8.74 -19.74
C GLU A 119 0.82 7.30 -19.35
N TYR A 120 1.76 6.36 -19.53
CA TYR A 120 1.59 4.93 -19.22
C TYR A 120 2.72 4.46 -18.32
N GLY A 121 2.43 3.58 -17.37
CA GLY A 121 3.42 3.00 -16.47
C GLY A 121 4.28 1.91 -17.08
N SER A 122 3.83 1.30 -18.19
CA SER A 122 4.54 0.22 -18.87
C SER A 122 4.34 0.23 -20.39
N GLU A 123 5.25 -0.42 -21.11
CA GLU A 123 5.15 -0.56 -22.58
C GLU A 123 3.93 -1.42 -22.98
N TYR A 124 3.54 -2.37 -22.12
CA TYR A 124 2.31 -3.15 -22.30
C TYR A 124 1.08 -2.23 -22.34
N PHE A 125 0.96 -1.30 -21.39
CA PHE A 125 -0.14 -0.33 -21.36
C PHE A 125 -0.11 0.57 -22.59
N LYS A 126 1.05 1.11 -22.94
CA LYS A 126 1.20 1.98 -24.12
C LYS A 126 0.71 1.33 -25.42
N THR A 127 0.85 0.01 -25.54
CA THR A 127 0.46 -0.75 -26.73
C THR A 127 -1.00 -1.24 -26.70
N ASN A 128 -1.50 -1.64 -25.52
CA ASN A 128 -2.77 -2.36 -25.39
C ASN A 128 -3.91 -1.54 -24.77
N PHE A 129 -3.56 -0.49 -24.02
CA PHE A 129 -4.54 0.38 -23.39
C PHE A 129 -5.25 1.21 -24.46
N LYS A 130 -6.58 1.17 -24.42
CA LYS A 130 -7.45 2.00 -25.26
C LYS A 130 -8.43 2.69 -24.34
N GLN A 131 -8.75 3.92 -24.67
CA GLN A 131 -9.80 4.67 -24.00
C GLN A 131 -10.76 5.27 -25.02
N SER A 132 -12.03 5.32 -24.66
CA SER A 132 -13.10 5.93 -25.45
C SER A 132 -13.98 6.80 -24.57
N LEU A 133 -14.53 7.85 -25.18
CA LEU A 133 -15.50 8.73 -24.54
C LEU A 133 -16.90 8.39 -25.06
N ASP A 134 -17.77 7.89 -24.19
CA ASP A 134 -19.21 7.86 -24.43
C ASP A 134 -19.80 9.20 -23.99
N LYS A 135 -20.12 10.04 -24.98
CA LYS A 135 -20.70 11.37 -24.76
C LYS A 135 -22.11 11.31 -24.19
N ASN A 136 -22.88 10.25 -24.43
CA ASN A 136 -24.26 10.17 -23.96
C ASN A 136 -24.31 9.98 -22.45
N ASN A 137 -23.43 9.14 -21.93
CA ASN A 137 -23.33 8.82 -20.51
C ASN A 137 -22.24 9.61 -19.79
N ASN A 138 -21.57 10.54 -20.47
CA ASN A 138 -20.46 11.33 -19.95
C ASN A 138 -19.39 10.45 -19.27
N THR A 139 -19.06 9.35 -19.94
CA THR A 139 -18.31 8.23 -19.39
C THR A 139 -17.06 7.98 -20.21
N VAL A 140 -15.93 7.80 -19.53
CA VAL A 140 -14.69 7.33 -20.12
C VAL A 140 -14.58 5.85 -19.86
N GLU A 141 -14.49 5.09 -20.95
CA GLU A 141 -14.30 3.65 -20.92
C GLU A 141 -12.86 3.30 -21.21
N TYR A 142 -12.31 2.39 -20.41
CA TYR A 142 -10.98 1.82 -20.52
C TYR A 142 -11.08 0.39 -21.04
N SER A 143 -10.10 -0.01 -21.85
CA SER A 143 -9.98 -1.41 -22.25
C SER A 143 -9.68 -2.30 -21.04
N LYS A 144 -10.33 -3.47 -21.00
CA LYS A 144 -10.12 -4.51 -19.99
C LYS A 144 -8.84 -5.28 -20.30
N ILE A 145 -7.71 -4.69 -19.91
CA ILE A 145 -6.38 -5.28 -20.07
C ILE A 145 -5.85 -5.82 -18.74
N ILE A 146 -4.69 -6.47 -18.78
CA ILE A 146 -3.99 -6.91 -17.56
C ILE A 146 -3.38 -5.67 -16.89
N TRP A 147 -3.52 -5.56 -15.57
CA TRP A 147 -2.83 -4.55 -14.77
C TRP A 147 -1.87 -5.26 -13.84
N ASP A 148 -0.58 -5.22 -14.14
CA ASP A 148 0.41 -5.77 -13.22
C ASP A 148 0.48 -4.91 -11.96
N LYS A 149 1.07 -5.44 -10.88
CA LYS A 149 1.28 -4.66 -9.67
C LYS A 149 2.00 -3.34 -9.96
N GLU A 150 1.47 -2.24 -9.44
CA GLU A 150 1.94 -0.86 -9.65
C GLU A 150 1.76 -0.28 -11.06
N ASP A 151 1.20 -1.02 -12.02
CA ASP A 151 0.88 -0.45 -13.33
C ASP A 151 -0.11 0.71 -13.19
N PHE A 152 0.06 1.71 -14.04
CA PHE A 152 -0.78 2.88 -14.07
C PHE A 152 -1.01 3.44 -15.48
N VAL A 153 -2.07 4.21 -15.60
CA VAL A 153 -2.32 5.10 -16.74
C VAL A 153 -2.73 6.47 -16.22
N ILE A 154 -2.25 7.51 -16.89
CA ILE A 154 -2.65 8.89 -16.64
C ILE A 154 -3.47 9.39 -17.82
N THR A 155 -4.65 9.90 -17.48
CA THR A 155 -5.62 10.42 -18.43
C THR A 155 -5.88 11.89 -18.13
N ASP A 156 -5.69 12.74 -19.14
CA ASP A 156 -6.00 14.16 -19.08
C ASP A 156 -7.38 14.41 -19.67
N LEU A 157 -8.24 15.06 -18.87
CA LEU A 157 -9.60 15.41 -19.26
C LEU A 157 -9.76 16.91 -19.32
N LEU A 158 -10.43 17.38 -20.36
CA LEU A 158 -11.01 18.72 -20.39
C LEU A 158 -12.49 18.61 -20.03
N VAL A 159 -12.90 19.27 -18.95
CA VAL A 159 -14.28 19.24 -18.46
C VAL A 159 -14.87 20.64 -18.47
N ALA A 160 -16.03 20.79 -19.09
CA ALA A 160 -16.87 21.98 -18.98
C ALA A 160 -17.83 21.82 -17.80
N TYR A 161 -17.95 22.83 -16.96
CA TYR A 161 -18.81 22.76 -15.78
C TYR A 161 -19.42 24.13 -15.47
N ASN A 162 -20.55 24.13 -14.76
CA ASN A 162 -21.19 25.36 -14.32
C ASN A 162 -20.47 25.89 -13.07
N LYS A 163 -20.30 27.21 -12.96
CA LYS A 163 -19.69 27.81 -11.76
C LYS A 163 -20.48 27.40 -10.50
N GLY A 164 -19.76 26.88 -9.49
CA GLY A 164 -20.33 26.36 -8.25
C GLY A 164 -20.70 24.88 -8.26
N ALA A 165 -20.70 24.21 -9.42
CA ALA A 165 -20.94 22.78 -9.55
C ALA A 165 -19.63 22.07 -9.93
N TYR A 166 -18.81 21.75 -8.92
CA TYR A 166 -17.50 21.12 -9.15
C TYR A 166 -17.66 19.72 -9.77
N PRO A 167 -16.91 19.42 -10.84
CA PRO A 167 -16.96 18.12 -11.49
C PRO A 167 -16.41 17.03 -10.55
N GLN A 168 -17.13 15.92 -10.44
CA GLN A 168 -16.75 14.78 -9.62
C GLN A 168 -16.44 13.58 -10.51
N ILE A 169 -15.32 12.91 -10.24
CA ILE A 169 -14.92 11.68 -10.91
C ILE A 169 -15.47 10.50 -10.14
N LEU A 170 -16.28 9.67 -10.79
CA LEU A 170 -16.87 8.47 -10.20
C LEU A 170 -16.40 7.25 -10.96
N PRO A 171 -15.50 6.42 -10.39
CA PRO A 171 -15.10 5.16 -11.00
C PRO A 171 -16.30 4.23 -11.24
N ILE A 172 -16.28 3.51 -12.36
CA ILE A 172 -17.33 2.56 -12.76
C ILE A 172 -16.74 1.21 -13.17
N GLY A 173 -17.61 0.21 -13.14
CA GLY A 173 -17.31 -1.16 -13.53
C GLY A 173 -17.26 -2.12 -12.35
N LYS A 174 -16.97 -3.38 -12.65
CA LYS A 174 -16.88 -4.45 -11.65
C LYS A 174 -15.66 -5.32 -11.93
N ILE A 175 -14.83 -5.47 -10.90
CA ILE A 175 -13.67 -6.36 -10.88
C ILE A 175 -13.83 -7.29 -9.69
N ALA A 176 -13.64 -8.59 -9.89
CA ALA A 176 -13.68 -9.59 -8.83
C ALA A 176 -12.63 -9.27 -7.75
N GLY A 177 -13.04 -9.37 -6.48
CA GLY A 177 -12.19 -8.98 -5.35
C GLY A 177 -12.23 -7.48 -5.01
N ILE A 178 -12.71 -6.62 -5.92
CA ILE A 178 -12.88 -5.18 -5.69
C ILE A 178 -14.36 -4.87 -5.43
N SER A 179 -14.64 -4.41 -4.20
CA SER A 179 -16.01 -4.02 -3.80
C SER A 179 -16.33 -2.58 -4.16
N LYS A 180 -15.36 -1.68 -3.99
CA LYS A 180 -15.41 -0.27 -4.35
C LYS A 180 -14.03 0.17 -4.83
N PHE A 181 -13.99 1.03 -5.82
CA PHE A 181 -12.75 1.68 -6.24
C PHE A 181 -12.36 2.75 -5.24
N SER A 182 -11.08 2.78 -4.87
CA SER A 182 -10.54 3.81 -4.00
C SER A 182 -10.41 5.12 -4.79
N THR A 183 -11.03 6.19 -4.32
CA THR A 183 -10.84 7.55 -4.86
C THR A 183 -9.98 8.34 -3.90
N ASN A 184 -8.79 8.74 -4.32
CA ASN A 184 -7.88 9.49 -3.48
C ASN A 184 -7.98 10.99 -3.83
N GLU A 185 -8.83 11.73 -3.12
CA GLU A 185 -8.86 13.21 -3.18
C GLU A 185 -7.74 13.78 -2.30
N ASN A 186 -6.47 13.59 -2.69
CA ASN A 186 -5.25 14.19 -2.13
C ASN A 186 -5.13 14.40 -0.58
N THR A 187 -5.96 13.73 0.20
CA THR A 187 -6.06 13.79 1.68
C THR A 187 -5.52 12.51 2.31
N LEU A 188 -5.45 11.41 1.53
CA LEU A 188 -5.00 10.10 1.99
C LEU A 188 -3.47 10.01 2.12
N SER A 189 -2.70 10.77 1.34
CA SER A 189 -1.22 10.82 1.45
C SER A 189 -0.78 11.18 2.88
N ARG A 190 -1.47 12.14 3.51
CA ARG A 190 -1.21 12.57 4.90
C ARG A 190 -1.63 11.56 5.97
N TRP A 191 -2.58 10.67 5.65
CA TRP A 191 -3.06 9.63 6.56
C TRP A 191 -2.25 8.32 6.42
N LEU A 192 -1.85 7.99 5.19
CA LEU A 192 -0.96 6.87 4.88
C LEU A 192 0.45 7.09 5.43
N GLU A 193 0.99 8.31 5.34
CA GLU A 193 2.24 8.65 6.03
C GLU A 193 2.12 8.42 7.55
N LYS A 194 0.99 8.82 8.15
CA LYS A 194 0.77 8.60 9.59
C LYS A 194 0.62 7.12 9.95
N LYS A 195 -0.09 6.32 9.16
CA LYS A 195 -0.26 4.89 9.41
C LYS A 195 1.05 4.12 9.21
N LEU A 196 1.80 4.43 8.15
CA LEU A 196 3.11 3.85 7.87
C LEU A 196 4.13 4.21 8.96
N VAL A 197 4.10 5.45 9.46
CA VAL A 197 4.93 5.88 10.59
C VAL A 197 4.51 5.17 11.88
N LEU A 198 3.20 5.04 12.15
CA LEU A 198 2.72 4.35 13.35
C LEU A 198 3.09 2.87 13.34
N GLU A 199 2.94 2.18 12.21
CA GLU A 199 3.34 0.76 12.07
C GLU A 199 4.85 0.58 12.28
N LYS A 200 5.69 1.45 11.69
CA LYS A 200 7.14 1.43 11.92
C LYS A 200 7.54 1.77 13.36
N VAL A 201 6.83 2.69 14.01
CA VAL A 201 7.08 3.06 15.42
C VAL A 201 6.68 1.91 16.33
N VAL A 202 5.55 1.26 16.10
CA VAL A 202 5.12 0.07 16.86
C VAL A 202 6.12 -1.07 16.68
N GLU A 203 6.59 -1.30 15.46
CA GLU A 203 7.63 -2.29 15.18
C GLU A 203 8.94 -1.97 15.92
N LEU A 204 9.36 -0.71 15.95
CA LEU A 204 10.56 -0.26 16.66
C LEU A 204 10.42 -0.45 18.18
N LEU A 205 9.29 -0.06 18.76
CA LEU A 205 9.00 -0.25 20.18
C LEU A 205 8.99 -1.75 20.54
N PHE A 206 8.44 -2.58 19.68
CA PHE A 206 8.43 -4.03 19.86
C PHE A 206 9.85 -4.63 19.78
N ARG A 207 10.67 -4.22 18.80
CA ARG A 207 12.09 -4.62 18.71
C ARG A 207 12.88 -4.21 19.95
N MET A 208 12.61 -3.03 20.51
CA MET A 208 13.22 -2.57 21.76
C MET A 208 12.77 -3.41 22.97
N LEU A 209 11.49 -3.79 23.04
CA LEU A 209 11.00 -4.65 24.11
C LEU A 209 11.67 -6.03 24.07
N VAL A 210 11.77 -6.64 22.89
CA VAL A 210 12.43 -7.93 22.69
C VAL A 210 13.92 -7.86 23.05
N SER A 211 14.62 -6.79 22.68
CA SER A 211 16.04 -6.63 23.03
C SER A 211 16.25 -6.45 24.53
N ILE A 212 15.39 -5.68 25.22
CA ILE A 212 15.41 -5.54 26.68
C ILE A 212 15.20 -6.90 27.36
N ILE A 213 14.20 -7.67 26.93
CA ILE A 213 13.94 -9.02 27.47
C ILE A 213 15.16 -9.91 27.24
N THR A 214 15.76 -9.87 26.05
CA THR A 214 16.96 -10.64 25.70
C THR A 214 18.15 -10.28 26.61
N ILE A 215 18.36 -8.99 26.88
CA ILE A 215 19.40 -8.51 27.79
C ILE A 215 19.14 -8.99 29.22
N ILE A 216 17.89 -8.94 29.71
CA ILE A 216 17.53 -9.42 31.05
C ILE A 216 17.79 -10.92 31.17
N VAL A 217 17.37 -11.70 30.16
CA VAL A 217 17.63 -13.15 30.11
C VAL A 217 19.13 -13.42 30.09
N PHE A 218 19.89 -12.72 29.24
CA PHE A 218 21.34 -12.88 29.15
C PHE A 218 22.05 -12.51 30.46
N HIS A 219 21.62 -11.43 31.11
CA HIS A 219 22.16 -11.02 32.41
C HIS A 219 21.86 -12.04 33.50
N SER A 220 20.64 -12.61 33.51
CA SER A 220 20.24 -13.67 34.44
C SER A 220 21.09 -14.92 34.23
N VAL A 221 21.29 -15.33 32.97
CA VAL A 221 22.16 -16.43 32.58
C VAL A 221 23.61 -16.16 33.02
N PHE A 222 24.15 -14.98 32.70
CA PHE A 222 25.54 -14.63 33.01
C PHE A 222 25.83 -14.70 34.50
N LYS A 223 24.91 -14.23 35.35
CA LYS A 223 25.02 -14.35 36.81
C LYS A 223 25.14 -15.81 37.27
N GLU A 224 24.34 -16.71 36.70
CA GLU A 224 24.41 -18.13 37.04
C GLU A 224 25.67 -18.80 36.47
N VAL A 225 26.10 -18.42 35.27
CA VAL A 225 27.35 -18.92 34.66
C VAL A 225 28.57 -18.50 35.47
N VAL A 226 28.64 -17.26 35.97
CA VAL A 226 29.75 -16.80 36.83
C VAL A 226 29.80 -17.60 38.13
N LYS A 227 28.65 -17.86 38.77
CA LYS A 227 28.59 -18.76 39.94
C LYS A 227 29.09 -20.18 39.64
N ILE A 228 28.83 -20.69 38.44
CA ILE A 228 29.26 -22.02 38.02
C ILE A 228 30.75 -22.04 37.60
N ARG A 229 31.27 -20.95 37.01
CA ARG A 229 32.69 -20.84 36.62
C ARG A 229 33.62 -21.01 37.82
N ASP A 230 33.22 -20.46 38.96
CA ASP A 230 33.95 -20.61 40.21
C ASP A 230 33.82 -22.05 40.81
N ALA A 231 33.03 -22.93 40.17
CA ALA A 231 32.76 -24.30 40.60
C ALA A 231 33.14 -25.41 39.59
N ASN A 232 33.11 -25.19 38.27
CA ASN A 232 33.54 -26.18 37.26
C ASN A 232 33.64 -25.63 35.81
N ILE A 233 34.80 -25.78 35.18
CA ILE A 233 35.18 -25.20 33.87
C ILE A 233 34.46 -25.85 32.66
N TYR A 234 34.13 -27.14 32.73
CA TYR A 234 33.56 -27.87 31.59
C TYR A 234 32.12 -27.44 31.25
N THR A 235 31.33 -27.07 32.26
CA THR A 235 29.96 -26.55 32.09
C THR A 235 29.97 -25.19 31.40
N PHE A 236 30.99 -24.36 31.65
CA PHE A 236 31.15 -23.04 31.05
C PHE A 236 31.39 -23.16 29.53
N VAL A 237 32.24 -24.10 29.11
CA VAL A 237 32.56 -24.32 27.69
C VAL A 237 31.32 -24.78 26.89
N GLY A 238 30.48 -25.65 27.47
CA GLY A 238 29.24 -26.09 26.82
C GLY A 238 28.23 -24.96 26.58
N ILE A 239 28.11 -24.02 27.53
CA ILE A 239 27.19 -22.88 27.41
C ILE A 239 27.67 -21.91 26.32
N VAL A 240 28.98 -21.62 26.27
CA VAL A 240 29.55 -20.74 25.24
C VAL A 240 29.32 -21.32 23.83
N LEU A 241 29.54 -22.62 23.65
CA LEU A 241 29.31 -23.28 22.35
C LEU A 241 27.83 -23.26 21.94
N THR A 242 26.91 -23.41 22.88
CA THR A 242 25.45 -23.40 22.59
C THR A 242 24.96 -22.01 22.19
N VAL A 243 25.44 -20.96 22.87
CA VAL A 243 25.09 -19.56 22.54
C VAL A 243 25.63 -19.18 21.16
N ILE A 244 26.87 -19.57 20.82
CA ILE A 244 27.46 -19.34 19.50
C ILE A 244 26.63 -20.05 18.41
N GLY A 245 26.18 -21.28 18.67
CA GLY A 245 25.32 -22.03 17.74
C GLY A 245 23.98 -21.37 17.47
N VAL A 246 23.32 -20.84 18.51
CA VAL A 246 22.03 -20.13 18.38
C VAL A 246 22.18 -18.82 17.61
N ILE A 247 23.24 -18.04 17.88
CA ILE A 247 23.51 -16.79 17.15
C ILE A 247 23.79 -17.07 15.67
N HIS A 248 24.58 -18.11 15.37
CA HIS A 248 24.87 -18.51 13.99
C HIS A 248 23.60 -18.94 13.23
N PHE A 249 22.69 -19.66 13.89
CA PHE A 249 21.41 -20.07 13.31
C PHE A 249 20.48 -18.89 13.02
N ILE A 250 20.42 -17.90 13.92
CA ILE A 250 19.61 -16.69 13.75
C ILE A 250 20.14 -15.85 12.57
N ILE A 251 21.45 -15.67 12.45
CA ILE A 251 22.06 -14.89 11.35
C ILE A 251 21.82 -15.57 10.00
N LYS A 252 21.89 -16.90 9.95
CA LYS A 252 21.71 -17.67 8.70
C LYS A 252 20.27 -17.65 8.18
N ASN A 253 19.28 -17.56 9.07
CA ASN A 253 17.86 -17.63 8.74
C ASN A 253 17.14 -16.27 8.80
N SER A 254 17.87 -15.17 9.01
CA SER A 254 17.29 -13.84 8.88
C SER A 254 17.06 -13.54 7.39
N PRO A 255 15.84 -13.14 6.97
CA PRO A 255 15.60 -12.73 5.60
C PRO A 255 16.46 -11.50 5.27
N LYS A 256 17.03 -11.49 4.05
CA LYS A 256 17.74 -10.33 3.49
C LYS A 256 16.78 -9.22 3.14
#